data_AF-A0A915LME2-F1
#
_entry.id   AF-A0A915LME2-F1
#
_cell.length_a   1.000
_cell.length_b   1.000
_cell.length_c   1.000
_cell.angle_alpha   90.00
_cell.angle_beta   90.00
_cell.angle_gamma   90.00
#
_symmetry.space_group_name_H-M   'P 1'
#
loop_
_entity.id
_entity.type
_entity.pdbx_description
1 polymer ?
#
loop_
_entity_poly.entity_id
_entity_poly.type
_entity_poly.pdbx_seq_one_letter_code
_entity_poly.pdbx_strand_id
1 'polypeptide(L)'
;MLKNVHPIQKELYFDREHFSDTELNRFFDIGLESISRGKLAVITLAGGQASRLGSSLPKGIINLGTGLGAENDSLLFLQACQISYLQRKAKGRIIWLIMTSKSTDANIREHLDIILKKTNLDWKDV
;
A
#
# COMPACT_ATOMS: atom_id res chain seq x y z
N MET A 1 25.58 -16.98 -19.80
CA MET A 1 25.09 -17.53 -18.52
C MET A 1 25.68 -16.72 -17.38
N LEU A 2 24.85 -16.25 -16.45
CA LEU A 2 25.34 -15.70 -15.19
C LEU A 2 25.97 -16.85 -14.40
N LYS A 3 27.30 -16.81 -14.21
CA LYS A 3 28.01 -17.77 -13.37
C LYS A 3 27.70 -17.41 -11.90
N ASN A 4 27.35 -18.38 -11.07
CA ASN A 4 26.99 -18.24 -9.65
C ASN A 4 25.55 -17.74 -9.35
N VAL A 5 24.60 -18.02 -10.24
CA VAL A 5 23.17 -17.84 -9.94
C VAL A 5 22.53 -19.22 -9.76
N HIS A 6 21.99 -19.46 -8.58
CA HIS A 6 21.29 -20.70 -8.22
C HIS A 6 19.88 -20.38 -7.69
N PRO A 7 18.90 -21.29 -7.83
CA PRO A 7 17.59 -21.13 -7.20
C PRO A 7 17.70 -20.98 -5.67
N ILE A 8 16.74 -20.27 -5.07
CA ILE A 8 16.63 -20.16 -3.61
C ILE A 8 16.32 -21.55 -3.04
N GLN A 9 16.99 -21.91 -1.94
CA GLN A 9 16.76 -23.17 -1.23
C GLN A 9 15.34 -23.21 -0.64
N LYS A 10 14.70 -24.39 -0.65
CA LYS A 10 13.28 -24.55 -0.27
C LYS A 10 13.00 -24.16 1.18
N GLU A 11 14.00 -24.23 2.04
CA GLU A 11 13.90 -23.91 3.47
C GLU A 11 13.90 -22.40 3.74
N LEU A 12 14.23 -21.58 2.74
CA LEU A 12 14.35 -20.12 2.87
C LEU A 12 13.14 -19.36 2.32
N TYR A 13 12.15 -20.06 1.76
CA TYR A 13 10.92 -19.45 1.30
C TYR A 13 9.70 -20.29 1.68
N PHE A 14 8.56 -19.63 1.71
CA PHE A 14 7.28 -20.31 1.78
C PHE A 14 6.50 -20.01 0.50
N ASP A 15 5.74 -21.00 0.06
CA ASP A 15 4.80 -20.83 -1.04
C ASP A 15 3.39 -20.75 -0.47
N ARG A 16 2.72 -19.63 -0.74
CA ARG A 16 1.38 -19.36 -0.23
C ARG A 16 0.38 -20.42 -0.67
N GLU A 17 0.55 -20.99 -1.87
CA GLU A 17 -0.37 -22.00 -2.42
C GLU A 17 -0.35 -23.31 -1.62
N HIS A 18 0.69 -23.55 -0.83
CA HIS A 18 0.83 -24.74 0.00
C HIS A 18 0.33 -24.56 1.44
N PHE A 19 -0.13 -23.37 1.82
CA PHE A 19 -0.69 -23.15 3.15
C PHE A 19 -2.15 -23.58 3.24
N SER A 20 -2.49 -24.27 4.33
CA SER A 20 -3.87 -24.52 4.71
C SER A 20 -4.59 -23.24 5.14
N ASP A 21 -5.91 -23.24 5.08
CA ASP A 21 -6.73 -22.12 5.59
C ASP A 21 -6.42 -21.81 7.06
N THR A 22 -6.10 -22.84 7.86
CA THR A 22 -5.74 -22.68 9.28
C THR A 22 -4.43 -21.90 9.43
N GLU A 23 -3.43 -22.20 8.62
CA GLU A 23 -2.15 -21.47 8.62
C GLU A 23 -2.32 -20.04 8.12
N LEU A 24 -3.08 -19.85 7.04
CA LEU A 24 -3.38 -18.52 6.50
C LEU A 24 -4.09 -17.64 7.54
N ASN A 25 -5.09 -18.18 8.24
CA ASN A 25 -5.79 -17.49 9.32
C ASN A 25 -4.85 -17.15 10.48
N ARG A 26 -4.01 -18.11 10.90
CA ARG A 26 -2.99 -17.88 11.93
C ARG A 26 -2.04 -16.74 11.55
N PHE A 27 -1.52 -16.70 10.32
CA PHE A 27 -0.64 -15.61 9.88
C PHE A 27 -1.36 -14.27 9.81
N PHE A 28 -2.63 -14.28 9.38
CA PHE A 28 -3.46 -13.08 9.37
C PHE A 28 -3.66 -12.52 10.79
N ASP A 29 -3.93 -13.38 11.77
CA ASP A 29 -4.10 -12.98 13.18
C ASP A 29 -2.80 -12.42 13.77
N ILE A 30 -1.66 -13.04 13.48
CA ILE A 30 -0.33 -12.51 13.87
C ILE A 30 -0.10 -11.11 13.28
N GLY A 31 -0.51 -10.89 12.03
CA GLY A 31 -0.45 -9.58 11.38
C GLY A 31 -1.33 -8.54 12.09
N LEU A 32 -2.58 -8.88 12.40
CA LEU A 32 -3.49 -8.00 13.14
C LEU A 32 -2.95 -7.66 14.53
N GLU A 33 -2.41 -8.64 15.25
CA GLU A 33 -1.76 -8.41 16.55
C GLU A 33 -0.53 -7.49 16.43
N SER A 34 0.24 -7.62 15.36
CA SER A 34 1.39 -6.74 15.12
C SER A 34 0.95 -5.29 14.86
N ILE A 35 -0.15 -5.10 14.12
CA ILE A 35 -0.75 -3.78 13.90
C ILE A 35 -1.31 -3.19 15.20
N SER A 36 -2.01 -3.99 16.02
CA SER A 36 -2.57 -3.52 17.30
C SER A 36 -1.49 -3.06 18.28
N ARG A 37 -0.30 -3.67 18.21
CA ARG A 37 0.90 -3.31 18.98
C ARG A 37 1.73 -2.18 18.35
N GLY A 38 1.30 -1.60 17.22
CA GLY A 38 2.01 -0.50 16.55
C GLY A 38 3.34 -0.90 15.91
N LYS A 39 3.50 -2.16 15.49
CA LYS A 39 4.76 -2.71 14.96
C LYS A 39 4.84 -2.73 13.42
N LEU A 40 3.86 -2.14 12.73
CA LEU A 40 3.77 -2.18 11.27
C LEU A 40 3.76 -0.77 10.68
N ALA A 41 4.59 -0.58 9.65
CA ALA A 41 4.57 0.59 8.78
C ALA A 41 4.58 0.13 7.31
N VAL A 42 4.03 0.96 6.44
CA VAL A 42 3.97 0.76 5.00
C VAL A 42 4.76 1.89 4.34
N ILE A 43 5.58 1.56 3.34
CA ILE A 43 6.24 2.55 2.50
C ILE A 43 5.74 2.39 1.07
N THR A 44 5.05 3.40 0.55
CA THR A 44 4.64 3.43 -0.86
C THR A 44 5.64 4.26 -1.67
N LEU A 45 6.26 3.62 -2.66
CA LEU A 45 7.17 4.29 -3.60
C LEU A 45 6.35 4.95 -4.71
N ALA A 46 6.09 6.24 -4.58
CA ALA A 46 5.24 7.05 -5.47
C ALA A 46 6.04 8.12 -6.24
N GLY A 47 7.33 7.90 -6.46
CA GLY A 47 8.21 8.84 -7.18
C GLY A 47 8.02 8.88 -8.71
N GLY A 48 7.33 7.89 -9.29
CA GLY A 48 7.19 7.73 -10.73
C GLY A 48 5.99 8.45 -11.34
N GLN A 49 6.23 9.13 -12.46
CA GLN A 49 5.17 9.62 -13.34
C GLN A 49 4.56 8.49 -14.17
N ALA A 50 3.33 8.70 -14.62
CA ALA A 50 2.58 7.77 -15.43
C ALA A 50 2.80 7.93 -16.95
N SER A 51 3.99 8.37 -17.37
CA SER A 51 4.24 8.74 -18.78
C SER A 51 4.00 7.60 -19.77
N ARG A 52 4.31 6.35 -19.39
CA ARG A 52 4.03 5.16 -20.21
C ARG A 52 2.54 4.87 -20.39
N LEU A 53 1.69 5.44 -19.55
CA LEU A 53 0.22 5.41 -19.64
C LEU A 53 -0.34 6.68 -20.31
N GLY A 54 0.52 7.54 -20.88
CA GLY A 54 0.11 8.76 -21.54
C GLY A 54 -0.32 9.89 -20.61
N SER A 55 0.01 9.82 -19.31
CA SER A 55 -0.36 10.82 -18.32
C SER A 55 0.87 11.51 -17.71
N SER A 56 0.76 12.82 -17.49
CA SER A 56 1.75 13.64 -16.78
C SER A 56 1.60 13.55 -15.25
N LEU A 57 0.52 12.94 -14.76
CA LEU A 57 0.26 12.78 -13.33
C LEU A 57 1.13 11.67 -12.72
N PRO A 58 1.41 11.73 -11.41
CA PRO A 58 1.96 10.60 -10.67
C PRO A 58 1.11 9.35 -10.83
N LYS A 59 1.75 8.18 -10.94
CA LYS A 59 1.03 6.91 -11.14
C LYS A 59 0.00 6.63 -10.03
N GLY A 60 0.29 7.06 -8.80
CA GLY A 60 -0.56 6.84 -7.64
C GLY A 60 -1.93 7.52 -7.71
N ILE A 61 -2.07 8.58 -8.53
CA ILE A 61 -3.28 9.44 -8.56
C ILE A 61 -4.03 9.38 -9.89
N ILE A 62 -3.63 8.51 -10.82
CA ILE A 62 -4.36 8.35 -12.08
C ILE A 62 -5.75 7.76 -11.79
N ASN A 63 -6.74 8.26 -12.52
CA ASN A 63 -8.08 7.66 -12.56
C ASN A 63 -8.03 6.25 -13.17
N LEU A 64 -8.55 5.25 -12.46
CA LEU A 64 -8.55 3.84 -12.89
C LEU A 64 -9.73 3.47 -13.80
N GLY A 65 -10.71 4.35 -13.97
CA GLY A 65 -11.88 4.14 -14.83
C GLY A 65 -12.91 3.19 -14.24
N THR A 66 -13.03 3.12 -12.92
CA THR A 66 -14.00 2.27 -12.21
C THR A 66 -15.40 2.89 -12.14
N GLY A 67 -15.56 4.14 -12.60
CA GLY A 67 -16.83 4.88 -12.58
C GLY A 67 -17.10 5.61 -11.26
N LEU A 68 -16.14 5.58 -10.32
CA LEU A 68 -16.16 6.41 -9.12
C LEU A 68 -15.72 7.86 -9.46
N GLY A 69 -16.01 8.81 -8.55
CA GLY A 69 -15.46 10.16 -8.65
C GLY A 69 -13.93 10.12 -8.75
N ALA A 70 -13.33 10.99 -9.55
CA ALA A 70 -11.92 10.90 -9.94
C ALA A 70 -10.95 10.82 -8.74
N GLU A 71 -11.27 11.49 -7.64
CA GLU A 71 -10.49 11.46 -6.41
C GLU A 71 -10.61 10.14 -5.61
N ASN A 72 -11.71 9.41 -5.80
CA ASN A 72 -11.98 8.09 -5.21
C ASN A 72 -11.54 6.93 -6.12
N ASP A 73 -11.00 7.24 -7.29
CA ASP A 73 -10.72 6.26 -8.33
C ASP A 73 -9.22 6.19 -8.62
N SER A 74 -8.40 6.08 -7.57
CA SER A 74 -6.94 6.10 -7.68
C SER A 74 -6.27 4.99 -6.86
N LEU A 75 -5.03 4.64 -7.23
CA LEU A 75 -4.25 3.63 -6.51
C LEU A 75 -4.01 4.02 -5.05
N LEU A 76 -3.67 5.29 -4.79
CA LEU A 76 -3.47 5.79 -3.42
C LEU A 76 -4.76 5.75 -2.60
N PHE A 77 -5.92 6.04 -3.21
CA PHE A 77 -7.20 5.92 -2.52
C PHE A 77 -7.50 4.46 -2.11
N LEU A 78 -7.27 3.50 -3.01
CA LEU A 78 -7.44 2.08 -2.71
C LEU A 78 -6.52 1.61 -1.58
N GLN A 79 -5.26 2.05 -1.60
CA GLN A 79 -4.29 1.75 -0.53
C GLN A 79 -4.71 2.36 0.80
N ALA A 80 -5.17 3.62 0.81
CA ALA A 80 -5.69 4.28 2.00
C ALA A 80 -6.92 3.54 2.57
N CYS A 81 -7.84 3.08 1.71
CA CYS A 81 -8.98 2.26 2.12
C CYS A 81 -8.55 0.95 2.79
N GLN A 82 -7.56 0.25 2.23
CA GLN A 82 -7.03 -1.00 2.78
C GLN A 82 -6.38 -0.78 4.15
N ILE A 83 -5.54 0.26 4.28
CA ILE A 83 -4.89 0.62 5.54
C ILE A 83 -5.94 0.94 6.60
N SER A 84 -6.90 1.81 6.26
CA SER A 84 -7.99 2.18 7.16
C SER A 84 -8.81 0.97 7.63
N TYR A 85 -9.13 0.04 6.71
CA TYR A 85 -9.81 -1.21 7.06
C TYR A 85 -9.00 -2.05 8.05
N LEU A 86 -7.69 -2.22 7.81
CA LEU A 86 -6.81 -3.01 8.68
C LEU A 86 -6.64 -2.35 10.06
N GLN A 87 -6.48 -1.02 10.13
CA GLN A 87 -6.41 -0.29 11.40
C GLN A 87 -7.67 -0.51 12.24
N ARG A 88 -8.85 -0.42 11.63
CA ARG A 88 -10.13 -0.69 12.33
C ARG A 88 -10.22 -2.13 12.81
N LYS A 89 -9.83 -3.10 11.97
CA LYS A 89 -9.90 -4.54 12.29
C LYS A 89 -8.94 -4.90 13.42
N ALA A 90 -7.72 -4.38 13.38
CA ALA A 90 -6.69 -4.62 14.38
C ALA A 90 -6.85 -3.76 15.65
N LYS A 91 -7.68 -2.70 15.61
CA LYS A 91 -7.74 -1.66 16.65
C LYS A 91 -6.35 -1.08 16.94
N GLY A 92 -5.61 -0.77 15.88
CA GLY A 92 -4.22 -0.30 15.92
C GLY A 92 -3.93 0.75 14.86
N ARG A 93 -2.68 1.23 14.84
CA ARG A 93 -2.21 2.26 13.91
C ARG A 93 -1.13 1.70 12.99
N ILE A 94 -1.18 2.09 11.72
CA ILE A 94 -0.22 1.78 10.67
C ILE A 94 0.35 3.12 10.19
N ILE A 95 1.66 3.28 10.27
CA ILE A 95 2.34 4.44 9.69
C ILE A 95 2.51 4.18 8.19
N TRP A 96 2.11 5.12 7.35
CA TRP A 96 2.10 5.01 5.89
C TRP A 96 2.97 6.08 5.23
N LEU A 97 4.25 5.78 5.10
CA LEU A 97 5.22 6.68 4.51
C LEU A 97 5.09 6.68 2.98
N ILE A 98 4.94 7.85 2.38
CA ILE A 98 4.83 7.99 0.92
C ILE A 98 6.11 8.62 0.38
N MET A 99 6.91 7.83 -0.32
CA MET A 99 8.16 8.28 -0.92
C MET A 99 7.89 8.87 -2.29
N THR A 100 8.02 10.20 -2.41
CA THR A 100 7.76 10.97 -3.63
C THR A 100 9.08 11.36 -4.32
N SER A 101 8.98 11.93 -5.52
CA SER A 101 10.08 12.63 -6.18
C SER A 101 9.75 14.13 -6.27
N LYS A 102 10.74 14.95 -6.64
CA LYS A 102 10.51 16.40 -6.83
C LYS A 102 9.36 16.71 -7.79
N SER A 103 9.12 15.86 -8.79
CA SER A 103 8.09 16.07 -9.81
C SER A 103 6.74 15.45 -9.45
N THR A 104 6.64 14.63 -8.39
CA THR A 104 5.38 13.98 -7.98
C THR A 104 4.85 14.45 -6.63
N ASP A 105 5.69 15.04 -5.78
CA ASP A 105 5.36 15.39 -4.40
C ASP A 105 4.13 16.31 -4.28
N ALA A 106 4.12 17.42 -5.02
CA ALA A 106 3.04 18.40 -4.93
C ALA A 106 1.66 17.81 -5.24
N ASN A 107 1.52 17.09 -6.37
CA ASN A 107 0.24 16.50 -6.75
C ASN A 107 -0.17 15.36 -5.81
N ILE A 108 0.79 14.61 -5.27
CA ILE A 108 0.49 13.54 -4.29
C ILE A 108 -0.02 14.14 -2.99
N ARG A 109 0.60 15.22 -2.49
CA ARG A 109 0.14 15.91 -1.26
C ARG A 109 -1.27 16.45 -1.40
N GLU A 110 -1.55 17.14 -2.51
CA GLU A 110 -2.88 17.66 -2.80
C GLU A 110 -3.94 16.55 -2.84
N HIS A 111 -3.61 15.41 -3.46
CA HIS A 111 -4.49 14.25 -3.49
C HIS A 111 -4.69 13.63 -2.10
N LEU A 112 -3.63 13.53 -1.29
CA LEU A 112 -3.68 13.03 0.09
C LEU A 112 -4.60 13.86 0.97
N ASP A 113 -4.57 15.19 0.85
CA ASP A 113 -5.45 16.09 1.61
C ASP A 113 -6.95 15.82 1.38
N ILE A 114 -7.30 15.18 0.26
CA ILE A 114 -8.66 14.74 -0.07
C ILE A 114 -8.90 13.33 0.47
N ILE A 115 -8.04 12.36 0.14
CA ILE A 115 -8.31 10.95 0.41
C ILE A 115 -8.17 10.57 1.89
N LEU A 116 -7.31 11.24 2.66
CA LEU A 116 -7.15 10.96 4.09
C LEU A 116 -8.45 11.23 4.85
N LYS A 117 -9.10 12.38 4.55
CA LYS A 117 -10.41 12.75 5.13
C LYS A 117 -11.49 11.70 4.85
N LYS A 118 -11.50 11.15 3.63
CA LYS A 118 -12.49 10.14 3.21
C LYS A 118 -12.24 8.75 3.80
N THR A 119 -10.99 8.45 4.15
CA THR A 119 -10.58 7.13 4.65
C THR A 119 -10.39 7.09 6.15
N ASN A 120 -10.73 8.16 6.89
CA ASN A 120 -10.52 8.27 8.33
C ASN A 120 -9.05 7.99 8.72
N LEU A 121 -8.15 8.47 7.87
CA LEU A 121 -6.71 8.56 8.11
C LEU A 121 -6.35 10.04 8.30
N ASP A 122 -5.23 10.32 8.93
CA ASP A 122 -4.70 11.67 9.09
C ASP A 122 -3.21 11.76 8.74
N TRP A 123 -2.68 12.98 8.67
CA TRP A 123 -1.26 13.22 8.39
C TRP A 123 -0.30 12.70 9.47
N LYS A 124 -0.79 12.24 10.63
CA LYS A 124 0.03 11.53 11.62
C LYS A 124 0.05 10.02 11.34
N ASP A 125 -0.82 9.52 10.46
CA ASP A 125 -0.75 8.19 9.86
C ASP A 125 0.19 8.14 8.66
N VAL A 126 0.64 9.28 8.12
CA VAL A 126 1.42 9.38 6.86
C VAL A 126 2.83 9.89 7.10
#